data_AF-W0DKP6-F1
#
_entry.id   AF-W0DKP6-F1
#
_cell.length_a   1.000
_cell.length_b   1.000
_cell.length_c   1.000
_cell.angle_alpha   90.00
_cell.angle_beta   90.00
_cell.angle_gamma   90.00
#
_symmetry.space_group_name_H-M   'P 1'
#
loop_
_entity.id
_entity.type
_entity.pdbx_description
1 polymer ?
#
loop_
_entity_poly.entity_id
_entity_poly.type
_entity_poly.pdbx_seq_one_letter_code
_entity_poly.pdbx_strand_id
1 'polypeptide(L)'
;MSEQVSQQETPTATVSGAAMAGAGILLIGVALAFGGMGLFMLNMGRDMSTMTQAVSQMGLDVSSMNVDMSYMVGDMEVMAQSMVEGQSVMSSDFSRIRRNAEFMGTDLRSMNTDVDRITLSIRGMAVDVGAMDHTVGRMSHAAGTMSGSMWRISTDMNRMTRPESLMPGMPFR
;
A
#
# COMPACT_ATOMS: atom_id res chain seq x y z
N MET A 1 146.55 5.62 -5.73
CA MET A 1 146.55 4.15 -5.65
C MET A 1 145.44 3.74 -4.69
N SER A 2 144.61 2.79 -5.14
CA SER A 2 143.68 1.95 -4.38
C SER A 2 142.24 2.44 -4.16
N GLU A 3 141.32 1.60 -4.65
CA GLU A 3 139.86 1.67 -4.77
C GLU A 3 139.10 1.67 -3.44
N GLN A 4 137.83 2.14 -3.46
CA GLN A 4 136.70 1.30 -3.02
C GLN A 4 135.35 1.80 -3.56
N VAL A 5 134.67 0.89 -4.26
CA VAL A 5 133.28 0.91 -4.74
C VAL A 5 132.37 0.33 -3.66
N SER A 6 131.17 0.89 -3.45
CA SER A 6 129.92 0.18 -3.07
C SER A 6 128.79 1.22 -2.90
N GLN A 7 127.80 1.28 -3.78
CA GLN A 7 126.63 0.40 -3.96
C GLN A 7 125.37 1.01 -3.33
N GLN A 8 124.34 1.01 -4.19
CA GLN A 8 123.04 1.62 -4.11
C GLN A 8 122.05 0.56 -3.63
N GLU A 9 121.22 0.86 -2.63
CA GLU A 9 120.03 0.05 -2.31
C GLU A 9 118.78 0.94 -2.36
N THR A 10 117.99 0.72 -3.41
CA THR A 10 116.57 1.07 -3.48
C THR A 10 115.74 0.07 -2.69
N PRO A 11 114.78 0.49 -1.86
CA PRO A 11 113.88 -0.42 -1.15
C PRO A 11 112.89 -1.06 -2.14
N THR A 12 112.97 -2.38 -2.25
CA THR A 12 112.04 -3.25 -2.97
C THR A 12 110.69 -3.29 -2.26
N ALA A 13 109.65 -2.86 -2.96
CA ALA A 13 108.26 -2.97 -2.53
C ALA A 13 107.86 -4.45 -2.46
N THR A 14 107.67 -4.97 -1.25
CA THR A 14 107.01 -6.24 -0.99
C THR A 14 105.50 -6.03 -1.06
N VAL A 15 104.91 -6.20 -2.24
CA VAL A 15 103.45 -6.26 -2.39
C VAL A 15 102.99 -7.66 -1.97
N SER A 16 102.47 -7.71 -0.74
CA SER A 16 101.92 -8.88 -0.06
C SER A 16 100.75 -9.53 -0.82
N GLY A 17 100.82 -10.84 -1.06
CA GLY A 17 99.72 -11.65 -1.62
C GLY A 17 98.43 -11.66 -0.79
N ALA A 18 98.46 -11.15 0.45
CA ALA A 18 97.25 -10.95 1.26
C ALA A 18 96.36 -9.80 0.74
N ALA A 19 96.94 -8.79 0.06
CA ALA A 19 96.19 -7.66 -0.48
C ALA A 19 95.34 -8.05 -1.69
N MET A 20 95.81 -8.99 -2.53
CA MET A 20 95.07 -9.47 -3.70
C MET A 20 93.90 -10.40 -3.33
N ALA A 21 94.07 -11.27 -2.33
CA ALA A 21 92.99 -12.12 -1.82
C ALA A 21 91.90 -11.29 -1.10
N GLY A 22 92.30 -10.25 -0.35
CA GLY A 22 91.39 -9.29 0.27
C GLY A 22 90.61 -8.46 -0.75
N ALA A 23 91.25 -8.02 -1.83
CA ALA A 23 90.61 -7.25 -2.90
C ALA A 23 89.58 -8.05 -3.69
N GLY A 24 89.85 -9.33 -3.97
CA GLY A 24 88.91 -10.22 -4.67
C GLY A 24 87.63 -10.50 -3.87
N ILE A 25 87.75 -10.74 -2.57
CA ILE A 25 86.61 -10.95 -1.66
C ILE A 25 85.80 -9.65 -1.48
N LEU A 26 86.47 -8.51 -1.39
CA LEU A 26 85.82 -7.19 -1.33
C LEU A 26 84.99 -6.90 -2.58
N LEU A 27 85.52 -7.18 -3.77
CA LEU A 27 84.80 -6.97 -5.03
C LEU A 27 83.55 -7.86 -5.14
N ILE A 28 83.62 -9.12 -4.71
CA ILE A 28 82.48 -10.03 -4.69
C ILE A 28 81.42 -9.55 -3.68
N GLY A 29 81.84 -9.11 -2.48
CA GLY A 29 80.93 -8.56 -1.48
C GLY A 29 80.21 -7.29 -1.95
N VAL A 30 80.93 -6.38 -2.62
CA VAL A 30 80.35 -5.17 -3.22
C VAL A 30 79.38 -5.53 -4.35
N ALA A 31 79.72 -6.45 -5.24
CA ALA A 31 78.84 -6.89 -6.32
C ALA A 31 77.54 -7.54 -5.80
N LEU A 32 77.61 -8.35 -4.74
CA LEU A 32 76.44 -8.94 -4.10
C LEU A 32 75.57 -7.90 -3.38
N ALA A 33 76.18 -6.90 -2.73
CA ALA A 33 75.44 -5.80 -2.11
C ALA A 33 74.69 -4.94 -3.16
N PHE A 34 75.33 -4.63 -4.29
CA PHE A 34 74.67 -3.95 -5.42
C PHE A 34 73.59 -4.83 -6.07
N GLY A 35 73.82 -6.13 -6.21
CA GLY A 35 72.80 -7.07 -6.69
C GLY A 35 71.59 -7.15 -5.78
N GLY A 36 71.81 -7.22 -4.46
CA GLY A 36 70.76 -7.24 -3.45
C GLY A 36 69.96 -5.94 -3.39
N MET A 37 70.62 -4.79 -3.47
CA MET A 37 69.96 -3.47 -3.53
C MET A 37 69.17 -3.29 -4.85
N GLY A 38 69.70 -3.74 -5.98
CA GLY A 38 68.99 -3.70 -7.27
C GLY A 38 67.71 -4.55 -7.26
N LEU A 39 67.76 -5.75 -6.67
CA LEU A 39 66.58 -6.61 -6.49
C LEU A 39 65.54 -5.99 -5.55
N PHE A 40 65.98 -5.35 -4.47
CA PHE A 40 65.07 -4.66 -3.55
C PHE A 40 64.37 -3.46 -4.20
N MET A 41 65.09 -2.65 -4.99
CA MET A 41 64.50 -1.53 -5.74
C MET A 41 63.47 -2.02 -6.78
N LEU A 42 63.74 -3.15 -7.44
CA LEU A 42 62.76 -3.77 -8.35
C LEU A 42 61.50 -4.24 -7.62
N ASN A 43 61.64 -4.81 -6.43
CA ASN A 43 60.52 -5.27 -5.63
C ASN A 43 59.67 -4.09 -5.12
N MET A 44 60.29 -3.02 -4.60
CA MET A 44 59.60 -1.79 -4.21
C MET A 44 58.93 -1.09 -5.41
N GLY A 45 59.56 -1.07 -6.58
CA GLY A 45 58.96 -0.51 -7.79
C GLY A 45 57.70 -1.26 -8.21
N ARG A 46 57.68 -2.58 -8.02
CA ARG A 46 56.52 -3.43 -8.31
C ARG A 46 55.39 -3.21 -7.29
N ASP A 47 55.70 -3.04 -6.01
CA ASP A 47 54.71 -2.69 -4.98
C ASP A 47 54.10 -1.30 -5.23
N MET A 48 54.91 -0.30 -5.57
CA MET A 48 54.43 1.04 -5.91
C MET A 48 53.54 1.04 -7.15
N SER A 49 53.88 0.24 -8.16
CA SER A 49 53.04 0.05 -9.35
C SER A 49 51.69 -0.56 -9.00
N THR A 50 51.67 -1.57 -8.12
CA THR A 50 50.45 -2.23 -7.66
C THR A 50 49.57 -1.26 -6.85
N MET A 51 50.18 -0.45 -5.99
CA MET A 51 49.48 0.58 -5.23
C MET A 51 48.93 1.69 -6.13
N THR A 52 49.68 2.10 -7.16
CA THR A 52 49.21 3.09 -8.15
C THR A 52 47.99 2.58 -8.91
N GLN A 53 47.99 1.30 -9.30
CA GLN A 53 46.83 0.66 -9.94
C GLN A 53 45.63 0.62 -8.99
N ALA A 54 45.84 0.24 -7.73
CA ALA A 54 44.77 0.23 -6.73
C ALA A 54 44.15 1.63 -6.52
N VAL A 55 44.97 2.68 -6.40
CA VAL A 55 44.49 4.06 -6.26
C VAL A 55 43.75 4.53 -7.52
N SER A 56 44.26 4.19 -8.70
CA SER A 56 43.56 4.50 -9.96
C SER A 56 42.19 3.81 -10.02
N GLN A 57 42.09 2.58 -9.54
CA GLN A 57 40.85 1.83 -9.53
C GLN A 57 39.86 2.40 -8.51
N MET A 58 40.33 2.77 -7.31
CA MET A 58 39.49 3.49 -6.34
C MET A 58 38.97 4.82 -6.90
N GLY A 59 39.75 5.51 -7.73
CA GLY A 59 39.29 6.73 -8.43
C GLY A 59 38.13 6.46 -9.39
N LEU A 60 38.20 5.35 -10.14
CA LEU A 60 37.10 4.91 -11.01
C LEU A 60 35.87 4.51 -10.21
N ASP A 61 36.05 3.79 -9.09
CA ASP A 61 34.96 3.38 -8.20
C ASP A 61 34.25 4.59 -7.59
N VAL A 62 35.00 5.59 -7.13
CA VAL A 62 34.44 6.86 -6.62
C VAL A 62 33.69 7.61 -7.72
N SER A 63 34.21 7.62 -8.95
CA SER A 63 33.50 8.21 -10.08
C SER A 63 32.19 7.48 -10.39
N SER A 64 32.17 6.16 -10.34
CA SER A 64 30.95 5.36 -10.50
C SER A 64 29.95 5.66 -9.39
N MET A 65 30.42 5.72 -8.14
CA MET A 65 29.57 6.01 -6.99
C MET A 65 28.94 7.40 -7.07
N ASN A 66 29.66 8.39 -7.59
CA ASN A 66 29.11 9.73 -7.82
C ASN A 66 27.99 9.71 -8.87
N VAL A 67 28.16 8.93 -9.94
CA VAL A 67 27.11 8.72 -10.95
C VAL A 67 25.90 8.02 -10.32
N ASP A 68 26.12 6.98 -9.52
CA ASP A 68 25.03 6.26 -8.82
C ASP A 68 24.29 7.17 -7.84
N MET A 69 25.00 8.01 -7.07
CA MET A 69 24.37 9.01 -6.20
C MET A 69 23.54 10.02 -6.99
N SER A 70 24.02 10.45 -8.15
CA SER A 70 23.27 11.36 -9.04
C SER A 70 21.96 10.72 -9.50
N TYR A 71 21.96 9.42 -9.84
CA TYR A 71 20.74 8.70 -10.18
C TYR A 71 19.80 8.56 -8.98
N MET A 72 20.33 8.21 -7.80
CA MET A 72 19.53 8.11 -6.58
C MET A 72 18.85 9.44 -6.22
N VAL A 73 19.54 10.57 -6.41
CA VAL A 73 18.95 11.90 -6.20
C VAL A 73 17.80 12.14 -7.17
N GLY A 74 17.96 11.78 -8.45
CA GLY A 74 16.88 11.86 -9.44
C GLY A 74 15.67 10.99 -9.07
N ASP A 75 15.91 9.74 -8.66
CA ASP A 75 14.84 8.83 -8.22
C ASP A 75 14.10 9.36 -6.99
N MET A 76 14.83 9.94 -6.03
CA MET A 76 14.24 10.60 -4.87
C MET A 76 13.40 11.81 -5.25
N GLU A 77 13.82 12.60 -6.24
CA GLU A 77 13.03 13.74 -6.74
C GLU A 77 11.72 13.27 -7.38
N VAL A 78 11.77 12.25 -8.23
CA VAL A 78 10.57 11.65 -8.85
C VAL A 78 9.64 11.08 -7.77
N MET A 79 10.19 10.38 -6.78
CA MET A 79 9.42 9.85 -5.66
C MET A 79 8.74 10.97 -4.86
N ALA A 80 9.46 12.05 -4.56
CA ALA A 80 8.91 13.20 -3.86
C ALA A 80 7.77 13.86 -4.64
N GLN A 81 7.95 14.06 -5.95
CA GLN A 81 6.90 14.60 -6.82
C GLN A 81 5.68 13.68 -6.86
N SER A 82 5.89 12.38 -7.03
CA SER A 82 4.82 11.38 -7.04
C SER A 82 4.04 11.34 -5.72
N MET A 83 4.72 11.46 -4.58
CA MET A 83 4.07 11.53 -3.27
C MET A 83 3.21 12.79 -3.13
N VAL A 84 3.71 13.94 -3.58
CA VAL A 84 2.96 15.21 -3.54
C VAL A 84 1.73 15.15 -4.44
N GLU A 85 1.86 14.63 -5.65
CA GLU A 85 0.74 14.45 -6.57
C GLU A 85 -0.28 13.45 -6.01
N GLY A 86 0.18 12.32 -5.46
CA GLY A 86 -0.66 11.35 -4.78
C GLY A 86 -1.45 11.98 -3.62
N GLN A 87 -0.82 12.81 -2.80
CA GLN A 87 -1.49 13.54 -1.72
C GLN A 87 -2.54 14.53 -2.25
N SER A 88 -2.27 15.23 -3.35
CA SER A 88 -3.21 16.15 -4.00
C SER A 88 -4.45 15.42 -4.50
N VAL A 89 -4.26 14.30 -5.20
CA VAL A 89 -5.34 13.44 -5.69
C VAL A 89 -6.17 12.91 -4.51
N MET A 90 -5.52 12.36 -3.49
CA MET A 90 -6.21 11.86 -2.30
C MET A 90 -7.03 12.96 -1.61
N SER A 91 -6.52 14.18 -1.50
CA SER A 91 -7.24 15.33 -0.92
C SER A 91 -8.50 15.68 -1.72
N SER A 92 -8.41 15.65 -3.05
CA SER A 92 -9.56 15.84 -3.94
C SER A 92 -10.61 14.74 -3.75
N ASP A 93 -10.17 13.50 -3.64
CA ASP A 93 -11.06 12.35 -3.41
C ASP A 93 -11.75 12.42 -2.05
N PHE A 94 -11.02 12.75 -0.97
CA PHE A 94 -11.62 12.98 0.35
C PHE A 94 -12.66 14.10 0.32
N SER A 95 -12.40 15.18 -0.43
CA SER A 95 -13.36 16.28 -0.59
C SER A 95 -14.62 15.86 -1.35
N ARG A 96 -14.50 14.93 -2.31
CA ARG A 96 -15.66 14.33 -3.00
C ARG A 96 -16.43 13.40 -2.08
N ILE A 97 -15.75 12.52 -1.35
CA ILE A 97 -16.35 11.60 -0.39
C ILE A 97 -17.14 12.37 0.66
N ARG A 98 -16.57 13.45 1.21
CA ARG A 98 -17.25 14.31 2.18
C ARG A 98 -18.56 14.87 1.63
N ARG A 99 -18.54 15.46 0.44
CA ARG A 99 -19.75 15.99 -0.20
C ARG A 99 -20.80 14.91 -0.42
N ASN A 100 -20.39 13.74 -0.91
CA ASN A 100 -21.30 12.61 -1.09
C ASN A 100 -21.92 12.16 0.24
N ALA A 101 -21.14 12.10 1.32
CA ALA A 101 -21.66 11.78 2.64
C ALA A 101 -22.66 12.82 3.16
N GLU A 102 -22.44 14.11 2.89
CA GLU A 102 -23.38 15.20 3.22
C GLU A 102 -24.70 15.06 2.43
N PHE A 103 -24.64 14.72 1.14
CA PHE A 103 -25.84 14.43 0.33
C PHE A 103 -26.59 13.21 0.85
N MET A 104 -25.89 12.09 1.08
CA MET A 104 -26.50 10.89 1.66
C MET A 104 -27.16 11.17 3.00
N GLY A 105 -26.53 11.98 3.86
CA GLY A 105 -27.11 12.39 5.13
C GLY A 105 -28.37 13.26 4.97
N THR A 106 -28.49 14.01 3.88
CA THR A 106 -29.69 14.78 3.54
C THR A 106 -30.79 13.87 3.02
N ASP A 107 -30.47 12.96 2.11
CA ASP A 107 -31.41 11.98 1.56
C ASP A 107 -32.02 11.10 2.65
N LEU A 108 -31.20 10.60 3.59
CA LEU A 108 -31.67 9.80 4.71
C LEU A 108 -32.64 10.57 5.63
N ARG A 109 -32.44 11.88 5.83
CA ARG A 109 -33.38 12.72 6.59
C ARG A 109 -34.70 12.91 5.84
N SER A 110 -34.64 13.10 4.52
CA SER A 110 -35.84 13.18 3.69
C SER A 110 -36.63 11.87 3.74
N MET A 111 -35.94 10.73 3.55
CA MET A 111 -36.55 9.41 3.63
C MET A 111 -37.21 9.16 4.99
N ASN A 112 -36.57 9.57 6.09
CA ASN A 112 -37.17 9.45 7.43
C ASN A 112 -38.48 10.25 7.54
N THR A 113 -38.47 11.49 7.06
CA THR A 113 -39.67 12.34 7.00
C THR A 113 -40.79 11.70 6.17
N ASP A 114 -40.45 11.08 5.04
CA ASP A 114 -41.43 10.42 4.19
C ASP A 114 -41.98 9.14 4.85
N VAL A 115 -41.16 8.37 5.55
CA VAL A 115 -41.60 7.22 6.34
C VAL A 115 -42.56 7.64 7.46
N ASP A 116 -42.30 8.76 8.14
CA ASP A 116 -43.20 9.31 9.15
C ASP A 116 -44.56 9.70 8.54
N ARG A 117 -44.55 10.35 7.37
CA ARG A 117 -45.78 10.70 6.64
C ARG A 117 -46.57 9.47 6.21
N ILE A 118 -45.88 8.45 5.68
CA ILE A 118 -46.51 7.17 5.31
C ILE A 118 -47.13 6.52 6.56
N THR A 119 -46.42 6.53 7.68
CA THR A 119 -46.92 5.98 8.95
C THR A 119 -48.20 6.68 9.42
N LEU A 120 -48.23 8.01 9.34
CA LEU A 120 -49.44 8.79 9.65
C LEU A 120 -50.59 8.49 8.69
N SER A 121 -50.30 8.38 7.39
CA SER A 121 -51.30 8.02 6.37
C SER A 121 -51.91 6.65 6.64
N ILE A 122 -51.08 5.64 6.96
CA ILE A 122 -51.54 4.29 7.32
C ILE A 122 -52.44 4.32 8.55
N ARG A 123 -52.10 5.11 9.58
CA ARG A 123 -52.96 5.27 10.76
C ARG A 123 -54.32 5.89 10.39
N GLY A 124 -54.33 6.89 9.51
CA GLY A 124 -55.57 7.48 8.99
C GLY A 124 -56.43 6.45 8.27
N MET A 125 -55.85 5.71 7.32
CA MET A 125 -56.55 4.63 6.61
C MET A 125 -57.10 3.56 7.55
N ALA A 126 -56.36 3.19 8.61
CA ALA A 126 -56.83 2.23 9.59
C ALA A 126 -58.08 2.73 10.35
N VAL A 127 -58.15 4.03 10.66
CA VAL A 127 -59.34 4.66 11.27
C VAL A 127 -60.52 4.62 10.30
N ASP A 128 -60.30 5.01 9.03
CA ASP A 128 -61.34 5.02 8.01
C ASP A 128 -61.90 3.61 7.76
N VAL A 129 -61.03 2.61 7.65
CA VAL A 129 -61.43 1.20 7.51
C VAL A 129 -62.25 0.74 8.72
N GLY A 130 -61.86 1.12 9.94
CA GLY A 130 -62.64 0.82 11.15
C GLY A 130 -64.03 1.47 11.15
N ALA A 131 -64.13 2.72 10.68
CA ALA A 131 -65.43 3.41 10.54
C ALA A 131 -66.33 2.76 9.46
N MET A 132 -65.72 2.31 8.36
CA MET A 132 -66.41 1.56 7.32
C MET A 132 -66.91 0.22 7.84
N ASP A 133 -66.08 -0.54 8.57
CA ASP A 133 -66.47 -1.82 9.19
C ASP A 133 -67.70 -1.66 10.09
N HIS A 134 -67.70 -0.65 10.98
CA HIS A 134 -68.86 -0.36 11.83
C HIS A 134 -70.11 0.02 11.03
N THR A 135 -69.94 0.75 9.92
CA THR A 135 -71.06 1.13 9.03
C THR A 135 -71.64 -0.08 8.33
N VAL A 136 -70.79 -0.95 7.78
CA VAL A 136 -71.18 -2.22 7.16
C VAL A 136 -71.87 -3.12 8.18
N GLY A 137 -71.36 -3.20 9.42
CA GLY A 137 -71.98 -3.95 10.51
C GLY A 137 -73.41 -3.48 10.81
N ARG A 138 -73.63 -2.15 10.90
CA ARG A 138 -74.98 -1.57 11.08
C ARG A 138 -75.90 -1.88 9.90
N MET A 139 -75.40 -1.75 8.67
CA MET A 139 -76.18 -2.08 7.47
C MET A 139 -76.58 -3.55 7.44
N SER A 140 -75.65 -4.45 7.79
CA SER A 140 -75.90 -5.89 7.89
C SER A 140 -76.99 -6.19 8.93
N HIS A 141 -76.92 -5.58 10.11
CA HIS A 141 -77.94 -5.73 11.15
C HIS A 141 -79.32 -5.21 10.71
N ALA A 142 -79.36 -4.05 10.06
CA ALA A 142 -80.59 -3.48 9.51
C ALA A 142 -81.19 -4.40 8.42
N ALA A 143 -80.36 -4.94 7.52
CA ALA A 143 -80.77 -5.89 6.50
C ALA A 143 -81.34 -7.19 7.12
N GLY A 144 -80.71 -7.71 8.18
CA GLY A 144 -81.21 -8.86 8.92
C GLY A 144 -82.58 -8.60 9.57
N THR A 145 -82.75 -7.44 10.21
CA THR A 145 -84.03 -7.03 10.80
C THR A 145 -85.12 -6.89 9.75
N MET A 146 -84.81 -6.22 8.64
CA MET A 146 -85.73 -6.05 7.51
C MET A 146 -86.13 -7.40 6.90
N SER A 147 -85.18 -8.31 6.71
CA SER A 147 -85.45 -9.67 6.24
C SER A 147 -86.42 -10.40 7.17
N GLY A 148 -86.18 -10.34 8.49
CA GLY A 148 -87.09 -10.91 9.49
C GLY A 148 -88.50 -10.32 9.45
N SER A 149 -88.62 -8.99 9.31
CA SER A 149 -89.91 -8.33 9.14
C SER A 149 -90.62 -8.74 7.86
N MET A 150 -89.90 -8.83 6.74
CA MET A 150 -90.44 -9.31 5.46
C MET A 150 -90.93 -10.75 5.55
N TRP A 151 -90.23 -11.64 6.26
CA TRP A 151 -90.68 -13.01 6.51
C TRP A 151 -91.99 -13.07 7.29
N ARG A 152 -92.12 -12.24 8.33
CA ARG A 152 -93.37 -12.14 9.11
C ARG A 152 -94.52 -11.66 8.24
N ILE A 153 -94.31 -10.57 7.49
CA ILE A 153 -95.32 -10.04 6.55
C ILE A 153 -95.69 -11.10 5.52
N SER A 154 -94.73 -11.81 4.93
CA SER A 154 -94.98 -12.89 3.98
C SER A 154 -95.82 -14.02 4.60
N THR A 155 -95.51 -14.40 5.85
CA THR A 155 -96.29 -15.39 6.58
C THR A 155 -97.71 -14.90 6.80
N ASP A 156 -97.89 -13.69 7.35
CA ASP A 156 -99.19 -13.09 7.63
C ASP A 156 -100.04 -12.93 6.35
N MET A 157 -99.44 -12.47 5.26
CA MET A 157 -100.10 -12.40 3.95
C MET A 157 -100.55 -13.77 3.45
N ASN A 158 -99.73 -14.82 3.60
CA ASN A 158 -100.13 -16.19 3.25
C ASN A 158 -101.32 -16.65 4.09
N ARG A 159 -101.37 -16.31 5.38
CA ARG A 159 -102.52 -16.62 6.25
C ARG A 159 -103.80 -15.92 5.81
N MET A 160 -103.71 -14.67 5.37
CA MET A 160 -104.86 -13.89 4.90
C MET A 160 -105.34 -14.34 3.51
N THR A 161 -104.42 -14.71 2.63
CA THR A 161 -104.73 -15.05 1.23
C THR A 161 -105.21 -16.50 1.09
N ARG A 162 -104.85 -17.40 2.01
CA ARG A 162 -105.27 -18.82 2.04
C ARG A 162 -105.66 -19.25 3.47
N PRO A 163 -106.76 -18.72 4.03
CA PRO A 163 -107.20 -19.03 5.39
C PRO A 163 -107.54 -20.52 5.55
N GLU A 164 -107.96 -21.18 4.48
CA GLU A 164 -108.30 -22.60 4.42
C GLU A 164 -107.15 -23.58 4.73
N SER A 165 -105.89 -23.17 4.57
CA SER A 165 -104.74 -24.00 4.99
C SER A 165 -104.50 -24.02 6.51
N LEU A 166 -105.07 -23.07 7.25
CA LEU A 166 -105.00 -23.00 8.72
C LEU A 166 -106.24 -23.62 9.40
N MET A 167 -107.26 -23.97 8.61
CA MET A 167 -108.45 -24.69 9.04
C MET A 167 -108.68 -25.92 8.13
N PRO A 168 -107.76 -26.91 8.13
CA PRO A 168 -107.93 -28.12 7.34
C PRO A 168 -109.11 -28.93 7.92
N GLY A 169 -110.29 -28.77 7.30
CA GLY A 169 -111.50 -29.52 7.67
C GLY A 169 -112.79 -28.72 7.82
N MET A 170 -112.83 -27.41 7.56
CA MET A 170 -114.11 -26.70 7.50
C MET A 170 -114.66 -26.66 6.06
N PRO A 171 -115.84 -27.25 5.79
CA PRO A 171 -116.42 -27.26 4.46
C PRO A 171 -116.99 -25.88 4.14
N PHE A 172 -116.51 -25.27 3.06
CA PHE A 172 -117.10 -24.07 2.51
C PHE A 172 -118.46 -24.43 1.91
N ARG A 173 -119.53 -23.89 2.51
CA ARG A 173 -120.88 -23.84 1.94
C ARG A 173 -121.05 -22.53 1.18
#